data_AF-G4ZUK1-F1
#
_entry.id   AF-G4ZUK1-F1
#
_cell.length_a   1.000
_cell.length_b   1.000
_cell.length_c   1.000
_cell.angle_alpha   90.00
_cell.angle_beta   90.00
_cell.angle_gamma   90.00
#
_symmetry.space_group_name_H-M   'P 1'
#
loop_
_entity.id
_entity.type
_entity.pdbx_description
1 polymer ?
#
loop_
_entity_poly.entity_id
_entity_poly.type
_entity_poly.pdbx_seq_one_letter_code
_entity_poly.pdbx_strand_id
1 'polypeptide(L)'
;KEGGRVSMADVKKAAKNALAYTKRKGVITDAVDAGKKFLLSKATKPEHEDLIRSVRKEVRRRYGVGVAKKRPAKGSPEMKAKMAALRARRKTGGSFTL
;
A
#
# COMPACT_ATOMS: atom_id res chain seq x y z
N LYS A 1 -34.16 -15.93 -12.31
CA LYS A 1 -33.20 -14.81 -12.54
C LYS A 1 -33.69 -13.63 -11.73
N GLU A 2 -33.30 -13.53 -10.46
CA GLU A 2 -33.74 -12.44 -9.59
C GLU A 2 -32.82 -11.23 -9.78
N GLY A 3 -33.24 -10.31 -10.64
CA GLY A 3 -32.61 -9.00 -10.80
C GLY A 3 -32.93 -8.13 -9.60
N GLY A 4 -32.23 -8.35 -8.48
CA GLY A 4 -32.30 -7.49 -7.31
C GLY A 4 -31.82 -6.08 -7.65
N ARG A 5 -32.59 -5.06 -7.28
CA ARG A 5 -32.22 -3.65 -7.45
C ARG A 5 -30.91 -3.38 -6.71
N VAL A 6 -29.82 -3.26 -7.45
CA VAL A 6 -28.51 -2.91 -6.90
C VAL A 6 -28.57 -1.47 -6.40
N SER A 7 -28.46 -1.27 -5.09
CA SER A 7 -28.39 0.08 -4.52
C SER A 7 -26.99 0.66 -4.70
N MET A 8 -26.90 2.01 -4.77
CA MET A 8 -25.60 2.70 -4.77
C MET A 8 -24.76 2.37 -3.52
N ALA A 9 -25.40 2.04 -2.40
CA ALA A 9 -24.71 1.63 -1.18
C ALA A 9 -23.99 0.28 -1.36
N ASP A 10 -24.63 -0.67 -2.05
CA ASP A 10 -24.04 -1.98 -2.35
C ASP A 10 -22.87 -1.85 -3.33
N VAL A 11 -23.01 -1.00 -4.36
CA VAL A 11 -21.90 -0.68 -5.28
C VAL A 11 -20.71 -0.09 -4.51
N LYS A 12 -20.97 0.88 -3.63
CA LYS A 12 -19.93 1.50 -2.80
C LYS A 12 -19.24 0.49 -1.88
N LYS A 13 -20.00 -0.43 -1.29
CA LYS A 13 -19.48 -1.50 -0.42
C LYS A 13 -18.63 -2.49 -1.21
N ALA A 14 -19.12 -2.94 -2.36
CA ALA A 14 -18.40 -3.85 -3.25
C ALA A 14 -17.09 -3.21 -3.75
N ALA A 15 -17.12 -1.95 -4.19
CA ALA A 15 -15.94 -1.22 -4.64
C ALA A 15 -14.88 -1.09 -3.53
N LYS A 16 -15.30 -0.75 -2.30
CA LYS A 16 -14.40 -0.71 -1.13
C LYS A 16 -13.76 -2.07 -0.86
N ASN A 17 -14.54 -3.16 -0.92
CA ASN A 17 -14.04 -4.51 -0.68
C ASN A 17 -13.05 -4.96 -1.77
N ALA A 18 -13.36 -4.69 -3.05
CA ALA A 18 -12.47 -4.95 -4.17
C ALA A 18 -11.15 -4.18 -4.03
N LEU A 19 -11.20 -2.90 -3.66
CA LEU A 19 -10.02 -2.09 -3.39
C LEU A 19 -9.20 -2.64 -2.22
N ALA A 20 -9.85 -3.09 -1.14
CA ALA A 20 -9.16 -3.69 -0.01
C ALA A 20 -8.48 -5.01 -0.38
N TYR A 21 -9.16 -5.85 -1.18
CA TYR A 21 -8.62 -7.13 -1.66
C TYR A 21 -7.41 -6.94 -2.57
N THR A 22 -7.51 -6.08 -3.58
CA THR A 22 -6.41 -5.76 -4.51
C THR A 22 -5.19 -5.18 -3.79
N LYS A 23 -5.40 -4.31 -2.79
CA LYS A 23 -4.32 -3.83 -1.90
C LYS A 23 -3.69 -4.96 -1.08
N ARG A 24 -4.48 -5.89 -0.54
CA ARG A 24 -3.98 -7.01 0.27
C ARG A 24 -3.20 -8.02 -0.57
N LYS A 25 -3.66 -8.31 -1.79
CA LYS A 25 -3.06 -9.28 -2.69
C LYS A 25 -1.87 -8.74 -3.49
N GLY A 26 -1.61 -7.44 -3.43
CA GLY A 26 -0.47 -6.84 -4.14
C GLY A 26 -0.76 -6.46 -5.59
N VAL A 27 -1.95 -6.74 -6.12
CA VAL A 27 -2.31 -6.52 -7.54
C VAL A 27 -2.02 -5.10 -8.03
N ILE A 28 -2.31 -4.08 -7.22
CA ILE A 28 -2.03 -2.68 -7.58
C ILE A 28 -0.52 -2.41 -7.62
N THR A 29 0.24 -3.05 -6.74
CA THR A 29 1.71 -2.97 -6.73
C THR A 29 2.28 -3.62 -7.99
N ASP A 30 1.79 -4.82 -8.32
CA ASP A 30 2.25 -5.56 -9.49
C ASP A 30 1.98 -4.80 -10.78
N ALA A 31 0.80 -4.20 -10.91
CA ALA A 31 0.44 -3.37 -12.06
C ALA A 31 1.34 -2.13 -12.18
N VAL A 32 1.63 -1.45 -11.05
CA VAL A 32 2.53 -0.28 -11.03
C VAL A 32 3.96 -0.69 -11.41
N ASP A 33 4.43 -1.84 -10.94
CA ASP A 33 5.77 -2.33 -11.23
C ASP A 33 5.92 -2.78 -12.70
N ALA A 34 4.89 -3.40 -13.27
CA ALA A 34 4.83 -3.69 -14.69
C ALA A 34 4.85 -2.41 -15.54
N GLY A 35 4.02 -1.41 -15.17
CA GLY A 35 4.01 -0.11 -15.84
C GLY A 35 5.34 0.62 -15.77
N LYS A 36 6.00 0.59 -14.60
CA LYS A 36 7.35 1.15 -14.43
C LYS A 36 8.35 0.46 -15.35
N LYS A 37 8.35 -0.88 -15.39
CA LYS A 37 9.28 -1.66 -16.22
C LYS A 37 9.07 -1.36 -17.71
N PHE A 38 7.81 -1.25 -18.14
CA PHE A 38 7.46 -0.87 -19.51
C PHE A 38 8.00 0.53 -19.84
N LEU A 39 7.74 1.52 -19.00
CA LEU A 39 8.21 2.89 -19.24
C LEU A 39 9.75 2.97 -19.25
N LEU A 40 10.43 2.25 -18.36
CA LEU A 40 11.90 2.17 -18.36
C LEU A 40 12.43 1.52 -19.65
N SER A 41 11.76 0.50 -20.18
CA SER A 41 12.17 -0.15 -21.44
C SER A 41 12.05 0.76 -22.67
N LYS A 42 11.28 1.84 -22.57
CA LYS A 42 11.08 2.85 -23.62
C LYS A 42 11.89 4.13 -23.37
N ALA A 43 12.48 4.28 -22.19
CA ALA A 43 13.28 5.43 -21.85
C ALA A 43 14.64 5.34 -22.56
N THR A 44 14.95 6.33 -23.38
CA THR A 44 16.23 6.44 -24.10
C THR A 44 17.20 7.42 -23.42
N LYS A 45 16.71 8.25 -22.50
CA LYS A 45 17.49 9.26 -21.78
C LYS A 45 17.44 9.02 -20.26
N PRO A 46 18.53 9.31 -19.53
CA PRO A 46 18.60 9.10 -18.08
C PRO A 46 17.58 9.97 -17.31
N GLU A 47 17.30 11.18 -17.77
CA GLU A 47 16.30 12.09 -17.16
C GLU A 47 14.91 11.47 -17.06
N HIS A 48 14.53 10.65 -18.06
CA HIS A 48 13.23 9.98 -18.05
C HIS A 48 13.17 8.89 -16.98
N GLU A 49 14.27 8.21 -16.69
CA GLU A 49 14.31 7.23 -15.61
C GLU A 49 14.09 7.89 -14.25
N ASP A 50 14.72 9.04 -14.02
CA ASP A 50 14.60 9.76 -12.76
C ASP A 50 13.17 10.27 -12.55
N LEU A 51 12.53 10.78 -13.61
CA LEU A 51 11.13 11.13 -13.58
C LEU A 51 10.24 9.91 -13.26
N ILE A 52 10.43 8.78 -13.94
CA ILE A 52 9.67 7.54 -13.71
C ILE A 52 9.85 7.06 -12.25
N ARG A 53 11.07 7.13 -11.71
CA ARG A 53 11.37 6.77 -10.31
C ARG A 53 10.70 7.73 -9.34
N SER A 54 10.69 9.03 -9.62
CA SER A 54 10.01 10.06 -8.81
C SER A 54 8.50 9.82 -8.75
N VAL A 55 7.87 9.62 -9.92
CA VAL A 55 6.43 9.31 -10.02
C VAL A 55 6.08 8.04 -9.24
N ARG A 56 6.91 6.99 -9.32
CA ARG A 56 6.70 5.76 -8.53
C ARG A 56 6.72 6.03 -7.02
N LYS A 57 7.63 6.90 -6.52
CA LYS A 57 7.67 7.26 -5.09
C LYS A 57 6.38 7.96 -4.68
N GLU A 58 5.85 8.84 -5.51
CA GLU A 58 4.58 9.53 -5.24
C GLU A 58 3.38 8.58 -5.26
N VAL A 59 3.32 7.67 -6.24
CA VAL A 59 2.27 6.64 -6.32
C VAL A 59 2.32 5.73 -5.09
N ARG A 60 3.51 5.35 -4.63
CA ARG A 60 3.69 4.64 -3.35
C ARG A 60 3.17 5.45 -2.16
N ARG A 61 3.47 6.75 -2.08
CA ARG A 61 3.03 7.62 -0.99
C ARG A 61 1.51 7.77 -0.93
N ARG A 62 0.86 8.03 -2.07
CA ARG A 62 -0.59 8.28 -2.15
C ARG A 62 -1.43 7.01 -2.03
N TYR A 63 -0.98 5.91 -2.63
CA TYR A 63 -1.80 4.70 -2.78
C TYR A 63 -1.33 3.51 -1.95
N GLY A 64 -0.15 3.59 -1.33
CA GLY A 64 0.40 2.55 -0.46
C GLY A 64 0.87 1.31 -1.20
N VAL A 65 1.20 1.43 -2.51
CA VAL A 65 1.77 0.33 -3.31
C VAL A 65 3.18 -0.03 -2.86
N GLY A 66 3.53 -1.31 -2.90
CA GLY A 66 4.84 -1.81 -2.46
C GLY A 66 5.05 -1.78 -0.93
N VAL A 67 4.05 -1.36 -0.16
CA VAL A 67 4.07 -1.48 1.30
C VAL A 67 3.45 -2.82 1.66
N ALA A 68 4.30 -3.84 1.80
CA ALA A 68 3.86 -5.11 2.36
C ALA A 68 3.26 -4.82 3.74
N LYS A 69 1.95 -4.99 3.89
CA LYS A 69 1.31 -5.04 5.21
C LYS A 69 1.68 -6.37 5.88
N LYS A 70 2.97 -6.59 6.15
CA LYS A 70 3.43 -7.44 7.24
C LYS A 70 3.12 -6.70 8.54
N ARG A 71 1.82 -6.53 8.85
CA ARG A 71 1.41 -6.28 10.22
C ARG A 71 1.45 -7.65 10.88
N PRO A 72 2.40 -7.91 11.80
CA PRO A 72 2.39 -9.17 12.53
C PRO A 72 1.03 -9.33 13.20
N ALA A 73 0.55 -10.58 13.27
CA ALA A 73 -0.76 -10.89 13.82
C ALA A 73 -0.90 -10.25 15.21
N LYS A 74 -2.10 -9.74 15.52
CA LYS A 74 -2.37 -9.13 16.82
C LYS A 74 -2.09 -10.19 17.91
N GLY A 75 -1.14 -9.91 18.80
CA GLY A 75 -0.71 -10.85 19.85
C GLY A 75 0.48 -11.75 19.51
N SER A 76 0.97 -11.74 18.26
CA SER A 76 2.20 -12.44 17.85
C SER A 76 3.42 -11.98 18.68
N PRO A 77 4.40 -12.86 18.95
CA PRO A 77 5.66 -12.50 19.59
C PRO A 77 6.34 -11.29 18.93
N GLU A 78 6.32 -11.19 17.61
CA GLU A 78 6.88 -10.07 16.85
C GLU A 78 6.15 -8.74 17.14
N MET A 79 4.82 -8.78 17.27
CA MET A 79 4.01 -7.60 17.58
C MET A 79 4.21 -7.16 19.04
N LYS A 80 4.37 -8.12 19.97
CA LYS A 80 4.69 -7.85 21.39
C LYS A 80 6.07 -7.22 21.52
N ALA A 81 7.08 -7.75 20.83
CA ALA A 81 8.44 -7.22 20.80
C ALA A 81 8.48 -5.79 20.22
N LYS A 82 7.78 -5.55 19.11
CA LYS A 82 7.65 -4.21 18.51
C LYS A 82 7.00 -3.21 19.48
N MET A 83 5.94 -3.61 20.18
CA MET A 83 5.29 -2.75 21.17
C MET A 83 6.14 -2.53 22.43
N ALA A 84 6.93 -3.52 22.85
CA ALA A 84 7.89 -3.36 23.94
C ALA A 84 8.99 -2.35 23.58
N ALA A 85 9.56 -2.45 22.37
CA ALA A 85 10.54 -1.50 21.86
C ALA A 85 9.97 -0.07 21.75
N LEU A 86 8.72 0.09 21.28
CA LEU A 86 8.04 1.39 21.25
C LEU A 86 7.81 1.96 22.66
N ARG A 87 7.43 1.11 23.63
CA ARG A 87 7.27 1.54 25.03
C ARG A 87 8.60 1.94 25.67
N ALA A 88 9.67 1.20 25.40
CA ALA A 88 11.01 1.54 25.86
C ALA A 88 11.47 2.91 25.32
N ARG A 89 11.25 3.16 24.02
CA ARG A 89 11.52 4.47 23.38
C ARG A 89 10.61 5.60 23.86
N ARG A 90 9.39 5.30 24.35
CA ARG A 90 8.52 6.30 24.99
C ARG A 90 9.01 6.71 26.37
N LYS A 91 9.72 5.84 27.11
CA LYS A 91 10.25 6.16 28.44
C LYS A 91 11.38 7.19 28.42
N THR A 92 12.01 7.41 27.28
CA THR A 92 13.05 8.45 27.09
C THR A 92 12.48 9.84 26.72
N GLY A 93 11.17 10.06 26.87
CA GLY A 93 10.59 11.41 26.94
C GLY A 93 10.39 12.17 25.61
N GLY A 94 10.57 11.54 24.45
CA GLY A 94 10.36 12.19 23.15
C GLY A 94 8.98 11.89 22.55
N SER A 95 8.25 12.92 22.11
CA SER A 95 7.04 12.75 21.29
C SER A 95 7.45 12.26 19.90
N PHE A 96 6.76 11.24 19.41
CA PHE A 96 6.93 10.77 18.03
C PHE A 96 5.54 10.58 17.41
N THR A 97 5.28 11.31 16.32
CA THR A 97 4.14 11.08 15.43
C THR A 97 4.44 9.88 14.53
N LEU A 98 3.42 9.03 14.34
CA LEU A 98 3.45 7.81 13.53
C LEU A 98 3.38 8.11 12.02
#